data_AF-A0A1I6ESD8-F1
#
_entry.id   AF-A0A1I6ESD8-F1
#
_cell.length_a   1.000
_cell.length_b   1.000
_cell.length_c   1.000
_cell.angle_alpha   90.00
_cell.angle_beta   90.00
_cell.angle_gamma   90.00
#
_symmetry.space_group_name_H-M   'P 1'
#
loop_
_entity.id
_entity.type
_entity.pdbx_description
1 polymer ?
#
loop_
_entity_poly.entity_id
_entity_poly.type
_entity_poly.pdbx_seq_one_letter_code
_entity_poly.pdbx_strand_id
1 'polypeptide(L)'
;MQSIARKAALSQATAYRHFPSVEALVVAYHEDVMASLAEHGERSRKTGKELFEHQVARWVKLQNVHGPVIARFSSQRGFLERLQCGEATAALSCSAWDQSLRGVLIDLALPDALLNVARFLHNALFAPREILDLTKTAGLPDDQVVRRLSDAFYGALTGWGSR
;
A
#
# COMPACT_ATOMS: atom_id res chain seq x y z
N MET A 1 15.83 -18.40 4.03
CA MET A 1 15.17 -18.93 5.24
C MET A 1 16.14 -19.15 6.40
N GLN A 2 17.22 -19.92 6.23
CA GLN A 2 18.20 -20.20 7.30
C GLN A 2 18.71 -18.95 8.04
N SER A 3 19.11 -17.90 7.32
CA SER A 3 19.59 -16.65 7.91
C SER A 3 18.53 -15.90 8.72
N ILE A 4 17.27 -15.94 8.27
CA ILE A 4 16.11 -15.35 8.95
C ILE A 4 15.83 -16.10 10.25
N ALA A 5 15.73 -17.43 10.18
CA ALA A 5 15.49 -18.28 11.35
C ALA A 5 16.57 -18.08 12.43
N ARG A 6 17.85 -18.06 12.02
CA ARG A 6 18.97 -17.80 12.93
C ARG A 6 18.86 -16.43 13.63
N LYS A 7 18.53 -15.37 12.89
CA LYS A 7 18.33 -14.02 13.46
C LYS A 7 17.13 -13.97 14.41
N ALA A 8 16.09 -14.76 14.16
CA ALA A 8 14.91 -14.87 15.00
C ALA A 8 15.08 -15.83 16.20
N ALA A 9 16.27 -16.40 16.39
CA ALA A 9 16.53 -17.46 17.39
C ALA A 9 15.60 -18.68 17.25
N LEU A 10 15.21 -19.03 16.02
CA LEU A 10 14.40 -20.19 15.69
C LEU A 10 15.21 -21.24 14.93
N SER A 11 14.79 -22.50 15.04
CA SER A 11 15.28 -23.54 14.13
C SER A 11 14.73 -23.32 12.72
N GLN A 12 15.47 -23.74 11.69
CA GLN A 12 14.98 -23.69 10.31
C GLN A 12 13.74 -24.56 10.12
N ALA A 13 13.63 -25.69 10.82
CA ALA A 13 12.46 -26.56 10.79
C ALA A 13 11.22 -25.84 11.35
N THR A 14 11.36 -25.11 12.46
CA THR A 14 10.29 -24.28 13.03
C THR A 14 9.86 -23.21 12.03
N ALA A 15 10.81 -22.51 11.40
CA ALA A 15 10.48 -21.50 10.40
C ALA A 15 9.68 -22.08 9.21
N TYR A 16 10.08 -23.24 8.67
CA TYR A 16 9.37 -23.89 7.56
C TYR A 16 8.00 -24.44 7.94
N ARG A 17 7.77 -24.79 9.21
CA ARG A 17 6.43 -25.17 9.69
C ARG A 17 5.43 -24.02 9.60
N HIS A 18 5.89 -22.79 9.77
CA HIS A 18 5.03 -21.60 9.68
C HIS A 18 5.00 -21.02 8.26
N PHE A 19 6.15 -21.00 7.58
CA PHE A 19 6.28 -20.40 6.25
C PHE A 19 7.00 -21.36 5.30
N PRO A 20 6.30 -21.93 4.30
CA PRO A 20 6.88 -22.95 3.42
C PRO A 20 8.01 -22.41 2.53
N SER A 21 8.09 -21.10 2.33
CA SER A 21 9.15 -20.43 1.57
C SER A 21 9.44 -19.04 2.15
N VAL A 22 10.53 -18.41 1.69
CA VAL A 22 10.82 -17.01 2.03
C VAL A 22 9.77 -16.08 1.42
N GLU A 23 9.27 -16.41 0.24
CA GLU A 23 8.22 -15.65 -0.42
C GLU A 23 6.92 -15.70 0.39
N ALA A 24 6.50 -16.88 0.86
CA ALA A 24 5.34 -17.02 1.73
C ALA A 24 5.48 -16.23 3.04
N LEU A 25 6.69 -16.18 3.61
CA LEU A 25 6.98 -15.35 4.78
C LEU A 25 6.82 -13.86 4.48
N VAL A 26 7.33 -13.39 3.33
CA VAL A 26 7.23 -11.98 2.94
C VAL A 26 5.81 -11.58 2.58
N VAL A 27 5.03 -12.48 1.96
CA VAL A 27 3.60 -12.27 1.73
C VAL A 27 2.89 -12.07 3.05
N ALA A 28 3.01 -13.00 4.00
CA ALA A 28 2.40 -12.87 5.33
C ALA A 28 2.83 -11.59 6.06
N TYR A 29 4.12 -11.25 5.98
CA TYR A 29 4.64 -10.00 6.54
C TYR A 29 4.02 -8.76 5.90
N HIS A 30 3.82 -8.76 4.57
CA HIS A 30 3.19 -7.66 3.87
C HIS A 30 1.69 -7.55 4.23
N GLU A 31 1.01 -8.69 4.37
CA GLU A 31 -0.39 -8.75 4.83
C GLU A 31 -0.55 -8.14 6.23
N ASP A 32 0.35 -8.44 7.18
CA ASP A 32 0.35 -7.83 8.51
C ASP A 32 0.53 -6.30 8.45
N VAL A 33 1.41 -5.80 7.57
CA VAL A 33 1.62 -4.36 7.37
C VAL A 33 0.35 -3.71 6.81
N MET A 34 -0.33 -4.36 5.86
CA MET A 34 -1.59 -3.88 5.30
C MET A 34 -2.74 -3.91 6.31
N ALA A 35 -2.82 -4.94 7.15
CA ALA A 35 -3.79 -5.02 8.23
C ALA A 35 -3.60 -3.90 9.26
N SER A 36 -2.34 -3.59 9.63
CA SER A 36 -2.04 -2.45 10.51
C SER A 36 -2.46 -1.11 9.91
N LEU A 37 -2.33 -0.95 8.59
CA LEU A 37 -2.80 0.25 7.90
C LEU A 37 -4.33 0.34 7.88
N ALA A 38 -5.03 -0.75 7.58
CA ALA A 38 -6.49 -0.81 7.60
C ALA A 38 -7.04 -0.45 8.99
N GLU A 39 -6.50 -1.06 10.05
CA GLU A 39 -6.87 -0.77 11.44
C GLU A 39 -6.63 0.72 11.79
N HIS A 40 -5.55 1.31 11.26
CA HIS A 40 -5.27 2.73 11.46
C HIS A 40 -6.32 3.64 10.78
N GLY A 41 -6.78 3.28 9.58
CA GLY A 41 -7.88 3.95 8.89
C GLY A 41 -9.19 3.86 9.65
N GLU A 42 -9.57 2.65 10.08
CA GLU A 42 -10.82 2.37 10.79
C GLU A 42 -10.95 3.14 12.12
N ARG A 43 -9.83 3.33 12.83
CA ARG A 43 -9.79 4.09 14.09
C ARG A 43 -9.86 5.60 13.91
N SER A 44 -9.68 6.10 12.69
CA SER A 44 -9.69 7.53 12.39
C SER A 44 -11.13 8.06 12.29
N ARG A 45 -11.36 9.27 12.81
CA ARG A 45 -12.62 10.01 12.59
C ARG A 45 -12.61 10.87 11.33
N LYS A 46 -11.47 10.92 10.62
CA LYS A 46 -11.33 11.67 9.37
C LYS A 46 -12.12 10.99 8.25
N THR A 47 -12.52 11.77 7.26
CA THR A 47 -13.23 11.29 6.06
C THR A 47 -12.60 11.90 4.81
N GLY A 48 -13.04 11.46 3.62
CA GLY A 48 -12.64 12.09 2.37
C GLY A 48 -11.13 12.10 2.12
N LYS A 49 -10.65 13.20 1.55
CA LYS A 49 -9.22 13.51 1.35
C LYS A 49 -8.44 13.53 2.65
N GLU A 50 -9.01 14.02 3.75
CA GLU A 50 -8.30 14.03 5.03
C GLU A 50 -7.99 12.62 5.53
N LEU A 51 -8.92 11.68 5.39
CA LEU A 51 -8.67 10.28 5.74
C LEU A 51 -7.59 9.69 4.83
N PHE A 52 -7.69 9.95 3.53
CA PHE A 52 -6.71 9.48 2.56
C PHE A 52 -5.30 9.97 2.88
N GLU A 53 -5.10 11.27 3.05
CA GLU A 53 -3.80 11.86 3.37
C GLU A 53 -3.27 11.36 4.72
N HIS A 54 -4.14 11.15 5.70
CA HIS A 54 -3.76 10.56 6.99
C HIS A 54 -3.25 9.12 6.83
N GLN A 55 -3.92 8.30 6.02
CA GLN A 55 -3.47 6.94 5.71
C GLN A 55 -2.18 6.95 4.87
N VAL A 56 -2.04 7.86 3.91
CA VAL A 56 -0.80 8.04 3.13
C VAL A 56 0.37 8.41 4.04
N ALA A 57 0.17 9.32 5.00
CA ALA A 57 1.19 9.67 5.98
C ALA A 57 1.63 8.46 6.83
N ARG A 58 0.68 7.60 7.22
CA ARG A 58 1.00 6.34 7.89
C ARG A 58 1.74 5.38 6.96
N TRP A 59 1.31 5.26 5.72
CA TRP A 59 1.91 4.38 4.72
C TRP A 59 3.36 4.75 4.41
N VAL A 60 3.66 6.04 4.21
CA VAL A 60 5.03 6.53 3.99
C VAL A 60 5.95 6.15 5.17
N LYS A 61 5.49 6.35 6.41
CA LYS A 61 6.23 5.94 7.62
C LYS A 61 6.46 4.43 7.66
N LEU A 62 5.45 3.63 7.32
CA LEU A 62 5.58 2.17 7.23
C LEU A 62 6.60 1.77 6.15
N GLN A 63 6.64 2.45 5.00
CA GLN A 63 7.59 2.11 3.94
C GLN A 63 9.04 2.41 4.30
N ASN A 64 9.29 3.44 5.12
CA ASN A 64 10.63 3.72 5.64
C ASN A 64 11.21 2.55 6.46
N VAL A 65 10.37 1.66 6.99
CA VAL A 65 10.78 0.48 7.79
C VAL A 65 10.62 -0.83 6.99
N HIS A 66 9.44 -1.05 6.41
CA HIS A 66 9.04 -2.32 5.81
C HIS A 66 9.22 -2.36 4.29
N GLY A 67 9.29 -1.20 3.64
CA GLY A 67 9.33 -1.05 2.19
C GLY A 67 10.45 -1.81 1.49
N PRO A 68 11.71 -1.84 2.01
CA PRO A 68 12.80 -2.54 1.31
C PRO A 68 12.56 -4.04 1.15
N VAL A 69 11.86 -4.66 2.11
CA VAL A 69 11.48 -6.08 2.03
C VAL A 69 10.32 -6.25 1.05
N ILE A 70 9.27 -5.44 1.16
CA ILE A 70 8.07 -5.54 0.32
C ILE A 70 8.40 -5.29 -1.16
N ALA A 71 9.19 -4.25 -1.46
CA ALA A 71 9.56 -3.87 -2.82
C ALA A 71 10.36 -4.96 -3.57
N ARG A 72 11.07 -5.82 -2.82
CA ARG A 72 11.86 -6.92 -3.39
C ARG A 72 10.99 -8.09 -3.87
N PHE A 73 9.81 -8.27 -3.27
CA PHE A 73 8.90 -9.38 -3.54
C PHE A 73 7.60 -8.89 -4.20
N SER A 74 7.68 -7.79 -4.96
CA SER A 74 6.55 -7.28 -5.72
C SER A 74 6.14 -8.28 -6.82
N SER A 75 4.83 -8.49 -6.95
CA SER A 75 4.29 -9.36 -7.99
C SER A 75 4.62 -8.82 -9.38
N GLN A 76 4.83 -9.74 -10.34
CA GLN A 76 4.99 -9.38 -11.76
C GLN A 76 3.65 -9.20 -12.48
N ARG A 77 2.53 -9.55 -11.83
CA ARG A 77 1.17 -9.39 -12.38
C ARG A 77 0.62 -8.01 -12.03
N GLY A 78 -0.21 -7.46 -12.92
CA GLY A 78 -0.83 -6.14 -12.69
C GLY A 78 -1.75 -6.14 -11.47
N PHE A 79 -1.88 -5.02 -10.76
CA PHE A 79 -2.74 -4.96 -9.56
C PHE A 79 -4.20 -5.35 -9.85
N LEU A 80 -4.78 -4.84 -10.94
CA LEU A 80 -6.17 -5.16 -11.30
C LEU A 80 -6.33 -6.63 -11.70
N GLU A 81 -5.35 -7.21 -12.39
CA GLU A 81 -5.34 -8.64 -12.73
C GLU A 81 -5.33 -9.50 -11.46
N ARG A 82 -4.46 -9.16 -10.50
CA ARG A 82 -4.37 -9.86 -9.21
C ARG A 82 -5.67 -9.76 -8.42
N LEU A 83 -6.29 -8.59 -8.40
CA LEU A 83 -7.59 -8.36 -7.78
C LEU A 83 -8.69 -9.21 -8.44
N GLN A 84 -8.73 -9.27 -9.77
CA GLN A 84 -9.68 -10.10 -10.52
C GLN A 84 -9.49 -11.59 -10.25
N CYS A 85 -8.24 -12.04 -10.07
CA CYS A 85 -7.94 -13.42 -9.70
C CYS A 85 -8.17 -13.73 -8.20
N GLY A 86 -8.61 -12.76 -7.39
CA GLY A 86 -8.88 -12.96 -5.97
C GLY A 86 -7.62 -13.12 -5.11
N GLU A 87 -6.49 -12.54 -5.52
CA GLU A 87 -5.25 -12.58 -4.73
C GLU A 87 -5.46 -11.88 -3.37
N ALA A 88 -5.15 -12.59 -2.27
CA ALA A 88 -5.43 -12.13 -0.90
C ALA A 88 -4.79 -10.77 -0.58
N THR A 89 -3.54 -10.57 -0.98
CA THR A 89 -2.82 -9.30 -0.80
C THR A 89 -3.49 -8.13 -1.54
N ALA A 90 -4.01 -8.36 -2.76
CA ALA A 90 -4.71 -7.33 -3.51
C ALA A 90 -6.05 -6.98 -2.84
N ALA A 91 -6.78 -7.98 -2.34
CA ALA A 91 -8.01 -7.78 -1.59
C ALA A 91 -7.79 -7.02 -0.27
N LEU A 92 -6.73 -7.35 0.48
CA LEU A 92 -6.33 -6.61 1.70
C LEU A 92 -5.97 -5.16 1.38
N SER A 93 -5.32 -4.91 0.26
CA SER A 93 -5.05 -3.55 -0.20
C SER A 93 -6.33 -2.78 -0.46
N CYS A 94 -7.32 -3.39 -1.12
CA CYS A 94 -8.64 -2.77 -1.27
C CYS A 94 -9.28 -2.48 0.10
N SER A 95 -9.24 -3.43 1.05
CA SER A 95 -9.79 -3.23 2.40
C SER A 95 -9.19 -2.03 3.12
N ALA A 96 -7.87 -1.82 2.99
CA ALA A 96 -7.19 -0.70 3.64
C ALA A 96 -7.54 0.66 3.02
N TRP A 97 -7.74 0.72 1.71
CA TRP A 97 -7.80 2.00 0.99
C TRP A 97 -9.20 2.42 0.56
N ASP A 98 -10.08 1.47 0.27
CA ASP A 98 -11.35 1.70 -0.41
C ASP A 98 -12.24 2.76 0.25
N GLN A 99 -12.31 2.78 1.59
CA GLN A 99 -13.09 3.79 2.31
C GLN A 99 -12.58 5.21 1.99
N SER A 100 -11.26 5.41 2.08
CA SER A 100 -10.64 6.70 1.79
C SER A 100 -10.68 7.05 0.30
N LEU A 101 -10.53 6.06 -0.59
CA LEU A 101 -10.59 6.27 -2.03
C LEU A 101 -11.99 6.72 -2.48
N ARG A 102 -13.04 6.08 -1.96
CA ARG A 102 -14.42 6.53 -2.20
C ARG A 102 -14.66 7.95 -1.67
N GLY A 103 -14.12 8.24 -0.48
CA GLY A 103 -14.14 9.59 0.08
C GLY A 103 -13.48 10.63 -0.84
N VAL A 104 -12.31 10.31 -1.40
CA VAL A 104 -11.62 11.18 -2.37
C VAL A 104 -12.44 11.38 -3.64
N LEU A 105 -13.07 10.33 -4.17
CA LEU A 105 -13.95 10.46 -5.35
C LEU A 105 -15.12 11.40 -5.06
N ILE A 106 -15.76 11.27 -3.90
CA ILE A 106 -16.83 12.17 -3.47
C ILE A 106 -16.35 13.63 -3.37
N ASP A 107 -15.21 13.87 -2.71
CA ASP A 107 -14.64 15.22 -2.54
C ASP A 107 -14.19 15.85 -3.87
N LEU A 108 -13.90 15.03 -4.88
CA LEU A 108 -13.58 15.47 -6.24
C LEU A 108 -14.79 15.53 -7.17
N ALA A 109 -15.99 15.24 -6.66
CA ALA A 109 -17.23 15.13 -7.45
C ALA A 109 -17.12 14.13 -8.63
N LEU A 110 -16.41 13.02 -8.42
CA LEU A 110 -16.20 11.95 -9.39
C LEU A 110 -17.12 10.74 -9.10
N PRO A 111 -17.57 10.01 -10.14
CA PRO A 111 -18.46 8.86 -9.96
C PRO A 111 -17.73 7.67 -9.32
N ASP A 112 -18.45 6.89 -8.48
CA ASP A 112 -17.94 5.67 -7.82
C ASP A 112 -17.46 4.60 -8.82
N ALA A 113 -17.96 4.64 -10.07
CA ALA A 113 -17.48 3.78 -11.17
C ALA A 113 -15.97 3.92 -11.44
N LEU A 114 -15.34 5.02 -11.02
CA LEU A 114 -13.90 5.23 -11.12
C LEU A 114 -13.10 4.60 -9.98
N LEU A 115 -13.71 3.85 -9.05
CA LEU A 115 -13.00 3.22 -7.93
C LEU A 115 -11.88 2.28 -8.40
N ASN A 116 -12.07 1.52 -9.48
CA ASN A 116 -10.99 0.68 -10.03
C ASN A 116 -9.83 1.51 -10.61
N VAL A 117 -10.13 2.67 -11.20
CA VAL A 117 -9.11 3.63 -11.65
C VAL A 117 -8.38 4.21 -10.44
N ALA A 118 -9.10 4.59 -9.39
CA ALA A 118 -8.52 5.09 -8.14
C ALA A 118 -7.59 4.05 -7.49
N ARG A 119 -8.00 2.79 -7.40
CA ARG A 119 -7.17 1.69 -6.90
C ARG A 119 -5.92 1.48 -7.75
N PHE A 120 -6.05 1.51 -9.07
CA PHE A 120 -4.92 1.38 -9.99
C PHE A 120 -3.90 2.52 -9.81
N LEU A 121 -4.34 3.78 -9.88
CA LEU A 121 -3.49 4.95 -9.72
C LEU A 121 -2.85 4.97 -8.33
N HIS A 122 -3.61 4.64 -7.28
CA HIS A 122 -3.10 4.54 -5.93
C HIS A 122 -2.01 3.48 -5.82
N ASN A 123 -2.25 2.25 -6.31
CA ASN A 123 -1.25 1.19 -6.27
C ASN A 123 0.03 1.58 -7.04
N ALA A 124 -0.08 2.32 -8.15
CA ALA A 124 1.06 2.76 -8.94
C ALA A 124 1.86 3.87 -8.24
N LEU A 125 1.20 4.95 -7.79
CA LEU A 125 1.87 6.12 -7.22
C LEU A 125 2.42 5.88 -5.80
N PHE A 126 1.76 5.01 -5.03
CA PHE A 126 2.12 4.74 -3.63
C PHE A 126 2.80 3.39 -3.45
N ALA A 127 3.38 2.83 -4.52
CA ALA A 127 4.15 1.60 -4.42
C ALA A 127 5.38 1.81 -3.49
N PRO A 128 5.76 0.79 -2.70
CA PRO A 128 6.90 0.89 -1.78
C PRO A 128 8.20 1.38 -2.42
N ARG A 129 8.46 0.97 -3.67
CA ARG A 129 9.64 1.38 -4.42
C ARG A 129 9.64 2.90 -4.68
N GLU A 130 8.53 3.45 -5.14
CA GLU A 130 8.42 4.87 -5.47
C GLU A 130 8.52 5.74 -4.21
N ILE A 131 7.90 5.32 -3.12
CA ILE A 131 8.01 6.02 -1.83
C ILE A 131 9.46 6.02 -1.34
N LEU A 132 10.15 4.87 -1.41
CA LEU A 132 11.55 4.78 -1.01
C LEU A 132 12.46 5.61 -1.92
N ASP A 133 12.18 5.67 -3.22
CA ASP A 133 12.97 6.49 -4.14
C ASP A 133 12.82 7.98 -3.81
N LEU A 134 11.59 8.44 -3.54
CA LEU A 134 11.33 9.82 -3.14
C LEU A 134 11.94 10.18 -1.78
N THR A 135 11.86 9.29 -0.77
CA THR A 135 12.38 9.59 0.57
C THR A 135 13.89 9.36 0.70
N LYS A 136 14.42 8.25 0.15
CA LYS A 136 15.83 7.85 0.35
C LYS A 136 16.75 8.33 -0.77
N THR A 137 16.31 8.29 -2.02
CA THR A 137 17.14 8.70 -3.17
C THR A 137 17.04 10.20 -3.41
N ALA A 138 15.82 10.73 -3.54
CA ALA A 138 15.57 12.15 -3.75
C ALA A 138 15.65 12.99 -2.46
N GLY A 139 15.67 12.34 -1.29
CA GLY A 139 15.85 13.00 0.01
C GLY A 139 14.68 13.88 0.44
N LEU A 140 13.48 13.65 -0.10
CA LEU A 140 12.31 14.44 0.26
C LEU A 140 11.84 14.10 1.69
N PRO A 141 11.51 15.11 2.51
CA PRO A 141 10.83 14.91 3.78
C PRO A 141 9.49 14.16 3.61
N ASP A 142 9.14 13.31 4.56
CA ASP A 142 7.92 12.49 4.53
C ASP A 142 6.66 13.33 4.25
N ASP A 143 6.52 14.49 4.87
CA ASP A 143 5.37 15.40 4.68
C ASP A 143 5.29 15.96 3.25
N GLN A 144 6.43 16.23 2.62
CA GLN A 144 6.47 16.62 1.21
C GLN A 144 6.10 15.46 0.29
N VAL A 145 6.54 14.23 0.59
CA VAL A 145 6.16 13.05 -0.19
C VAL A 145 4.65 12.81 -0.11
N VAL A 146 4.07 12.87 1.09
CA VAL A 146 2.62 12.75 1.30
C VAL A 146 1.88 13.80 0.46
N ARG A 147 2.25 15.08 0.60
CA ARG A 147 1.57 16.17 -0.11
C ARG A 147 1.66 16.00 -1.63
N ARG A 148 2.86 15.80 -2.16
CA ARG A 148 3.10 15.74 -3.61
C ARG A 148 2.44 14.52 -4.26
N LEU A 149 2.50 13.35 -3.62
CA LEU A 149 1.85 12.15 -4.14
C LEU A 149 0.32 12.26 -4.07
N SER A 150 -0.23 12.84 -2.99
CA SER A 150 -1.67 13.10 -2.89
C SER A 150 -2.14 14.09 -3.96
N ASP A 151 -1.43 15.21 -4.14
CA ASP A 151 -1.73 16.20 -5.18
C ASP A 151 -1.68 15.58 -6.59
N ALA A 152 -0.65 14.77 -6.87
CA ALA A 152 -0.51 14.06 -8.14
C ALA A 152 -1.64 13.03 -8.35
N PHE A 153 -2.03 12.31 -7.30
CA PHE A 153 -3.13 11.36 -7.33
C PHE A 153 -4.47 12.05 -7.63
N TYR A 154 -4.76 13.18 -6.97
CA TYR A 154 -5.95 13.96 -7.24
C TYR A 154 -5.98 14.51 -8.67
N GLY A 155 -4.86 15.08 -9.12
CA GLY A 155 -4.73 15.57 -10.50
C GLY A 155 -4.95 14.45 -11.53
N ALA A 156 -4.39 13.26 -11.30
CA ALA A 156 -4.57 12.11 -12.18
C ALA A 156 -6.03 11.64 -12.22
N LEU A 157 -6.69 11.55 -11.05
CA LEU A 157 -8.11 11.19 -10.97
C LEU A 157 -9.01 12.17 -11.72
N THR A 158 -8.82 13.47 -11.49
CA THR A 158 -9.60 14.50 -12.19
C THR A 158 -9.37 14.45 -13.70
N GLY A 159 -8.11 14.31 -14.14
CA GLY A 159 -7.78 14.23 -15.56
C GLY A 159 -8.33 12.99 -16.28
N TRP A 160 -8.52 11.88 -15.55
CA TRP A 160 -9.14 10.67 -16.09
C TRP A 160 -10.67 10.75 -16.05
N GLY A 161 -11.24 11.44 -15.06
CA GLY A 161 -12.69 11.64 -14.95
C GLY A 161 -13.26 12.71 -15.89
N SER A 162 -12.42 13.58 -16.46
CA SER A 162 -12.83 14.64 -17.39
C SER A 162 -12.95 14.18 -18.84
N ARG A 163 -12.97 12.88 -19.12
CA ARG A 163 -13.06 12.30 -20.46
C ARG A 163 -14.29 11.41 -20.60
#